data_AF-A0A951PDW8-F1
#
_entry.id   AF-A0A951PDW8-F1
#
_cell.length_a   1.000
_cell.length_b   1.000
_cell.length_c   1.000
_cell.angle_alpha   90.00
_cell.angle_beta   90.00
_cell.angle_gamma   90.00
#
_symmetry.space_group_name_H-M   'P 1'
#
loop_
_entity.id
_entity.type
_entity.pdbx_description
1 polymer ?
#
loop_
_entity_poly.entity_id
_entity_poly.type
_entity_poly.pdbx_seq_one_letter_code
_entity_poly.pdbx_strand_id
1 'polypeptide(L)' 'MCGWSSRLEVKELLYDCDGDTILLKIEQIGEAACHTGARSCFFNRA' A
#
# COMPACT_ATOMS: atom_id res chain seq x y z
N MET A 1 -15.11 10.69 -2.32
CA MET A 1 -14.08 11.22 -3.24
C MET A 1 -12.87 11.60 -2.41
N CYS A 2 -11.72 10.97 -2.63
CA CYS A 2 -10.51 11.24 -1.84
C CYS A 2 -9.85 12.53 -2.31
N GLY A 3 -9.87 13.58 -1.47
CA GLY A 3 -9.15 14.83 -1.70
C GLY A 3 -7.69 14.81 -1.22
N TRP A 4 -7.16 13.63 -0.89
CA TRP A 4 -5.85 13.44 -0.26
C TRP A 4 -4.87 12.96 -1.33
N SER A 5 -3.82 13.75 -1.59
CA SER A 5 -2.73 13.29 -2.44
C SER A 5 -1.90 12.26 -1.66
N SER A 6 -2.16 10.97 -1.94
CA SER A 6 -1.43 9.86 -1.32
C SER A 6 -0.70 9.08 -2.41
N ARG A 7 0.58 8.79 -2.19
CA ARG A 7 1.45 8.05 -3.11
C ARG A 7 2.28 7.02 -2.36
N LEU A 8 2.60 5.92 -3.04
CA LEU A 8 3.43 4.84 -2.49
C LEU A 8 4.79 4.89 -3.19
N GLU A 9 5.84 5.26 -2.47
CA GLU A 9 7.21 5.21 -2.99
C GLU A 9 7.77 3.80 -2.79
N VAL A 10 8.12 3.12 -3.88
CA VAL A 10 8.71 1.78 -3.82
C VAL A 10 10.14 1.88 -3.31
N LYS A 11 10.48 1.05 -2.31
CA LYS A 11 11.84 0.93 -1.77
C LYS A 11 12.49 -0.40 -2.15
N GLU A 12 11.70 -1.46 -2.21
CA GLU A 12 12.17 -2.80 -2.59
C GLU A 12 11.04 -3.59 -3.25
N LEU A 13 11.40 -4.43 -4.22
CA LEU A 13 10.51 -5.34 -4.92
C LEU A 13 11.05 -6.75 -4.76
N LEU A 14 10.24 -7.62 -4.17
CA LEU A 14 10.53 -9.03 -3.98
C LEU A 14 9.53 -9.82 -4.81
N TYR A 15 9.98 -10.88 -5.47
CA TYR A 15 9.13 -11.85 -6.14
C TYR A 15 9.23 -13.19 -5.40
N ASP A 16 8.19 -14.01 -5.49
CA ASP A 16 8.19 -15.36 -4.90
C ASP A 16 8.94 -16.38 -5.77
N CYS A 17 8.92 -17.66 -5.37
CA CYS A 17 9.83 -18.66 -5.94
C CYS A 17 9.50 -19.06 -7.38
N ASP A 18 8.24 -18.98 -7.79
CA ASP A 18 7.77 -19.25 -9.14
C ASP A 18 7.39 -17.99 -9.92
N GLY A 19 7.38 -16.82 -9.26
CA GLY A 19 7.33 -15.51 -9.90
C GLY A 19 5.92 -15.07 -10.28
N ASP A 20 4.89 -15.64 -9.65
CA ASP A 20 3.49 -15.25 -9.87
C ASP A 20 3.01 -14.16 -8.89
N THR A 21 3.80 -13.90 -7.85
CA THR A 21 3.47 -12.91 -6.82
C THR A 21 4.61 -11.93 -6.56
N ILE A 22 4.26 -10.65 -6.41
CA ILE A 22 5.20 -9.58 -6.03
C ILE A 22 4.82 -9.02 -4.66
N LEU A 23 5.81 -8.92 -3.78
CA LEU A 23 5.75 -8.16 -2.54
C LEU A 23 6.49 -6.83 -2.70
N LEU A 24 5.74 -5.72 -2.67
CA LEU A 24 6.30 -4.38 -2.66
C LEU A 24 6.49 -3.89 -1.23
N LYS A 25 7.74 -3.57 -0.88
CA LYS A 25 8.02 -2.73 0.30
C LYS A 25 8.00 -1.28 -0.14
N ILE A 26 7.14 -0.52 0.51
CA ILE A 26 6.88 0.87 0.14
C ILE A 26 7.04 1.80 1.35
N GLU A 27 7.30 3.06 1.06
CA GLU A 27 7.05 4.17 1.97
C GLU A 27 5.76 4.87 1.52
N GLN A 28 4.76 4.91 2.40
CA GLN A 28 3.50 5.60 2.11
C GLN A 28 3.66 7.08 2.44
N ILE A 29 3.51 7.92 1.42
CA ILE A 29 3.50 9.37 1.53
C ILE A 29 2.04 9.84 1.43
N GLY A 30 1.57 10.57 2.44
CA GLY A 30 0.19 10.99 2.57
C GLY A 30 -0.58 10.16 3.61
N GLU A 31 -1.79 10.62 3.93
CA GLU A 31 -2.48 10.19 5.15
C GLU A 31 -3.15 8.81 5.03
N ALA A 32 -3.53 8.39 3.82
CA ALA A 32 -4.33 7.17 3.65
C ALA A 32 -3.96 6.41 2.38
N ALA A 33 -3.80 5.08 2.49
CA ALA A 33 -3.80 4.21 1.31
C ALA A 33 -5.22 3.78 0.95
N CYS A 34 -6.16 3.83 1.90
CA CYS A 34 -7.55 3.45 1.68
C CYS A 34 -8.42 4.67 1.39
N HIS A 35 -9.43 4.49 0.55
CA HIS A 35 -10.36 5.56 0.20
C HIS A 35 -11.27 6.02 1.37
N THR A 36 -11.29 5.28 2.48
CA THR A 36 -12.00 5.65 3.72
C THR A 36 -11.22 6.63 4.59
N GLY A 37 -9.95 6.91 4.26
CA GLY A 37 -9.03 7.66 5.12
C GLY A 37 -8.15 6.77 6.01
N ALA A 38 -8.32 5.44 5.96
CA ALA A 38 -7.47 4.53 6.72
C ALA A 38 -6.06 4.37 6.11
N ARG A 39 -5.05 4.18 6.99
CA ARG A 39 -3.66 3.93 6.56
C ARG A 39 -3.52 2.68 5.69
N SER A 40 -4.24 1.61 6.00
CA SER A 40 -4.29 0.38 5.22
C SER A 40 -5.74 0.07 4.87
N CYS A 41 -6.00 -0.55 3.73
CA CYS A 41 -7.34 -1.09 3.41
C CYS A 41 -7.79 -2.18 4.39
N PHE A 42 -6.85 -2.84 5.06
CA PHE A 42 -7.13 -3.92 5.98
C PHE A 42 -7.17 -3.45 7.43
N PHE A 43 -7.91 -2.38 7.69
CA PHE A 43 -7.97 -1.69 8.99
C PHE A 43 -8.93 -2.35 10.00
N ASN A 44 -9.85 -3.20 9.54
CA ASN A 44 -10.84 -3.90 10.37
C ASN A 44 -10.62 -5.42 10.35
N ARG A 45 -9.38 -5.88 10.38
CA ARG A 45 -9.11 -7.33 10.48
C ARG A 45 -9.41 -7.81 11.91
N ALA A 46 -10.10 -8.94 12.01
CA ALA A 46 -10.33 -9.70 13.25
C ALA A 46 -9.06 -10.41 13.71
#